data_AF-A0A949Q971-F1
#
_entry.id   AF-A0A949Q971-F1
#
_cell.length_a   1.000
_cell.length_b   1.000
_cell.length_c   1.000
_cell.angle_alpha   90.00
_cell.angle_beta   90.00
_cell.angle_gamma   90.00
#
_symmetry.space_group_name_H-M   'P 1'
#
loop_
_entity.id
_entity.type
_entity.pdbx_description
1 polymer ?
#
loop_
_entity_poly.entity_id
_entity_poly.type
_entity_poly.pdbx_seq_one_letter_code
_entity_poly.pdbx_strand_id
1 'polypeptide(L)'
;MSASKSVTASYNSASTGSNLLQNPGFESGVTAWTQASSGDYSLIVNDADNLPHAGSYYAWLGGYSSGTDRIEQSVTLPMNVSTATVDFWYEIWTAETSSSMANDTLKVELYNASGVKLSTLTTLSNLSASTGWVKSALFDISAYKGQSLS
;
A
#
# COMPACT_ATOMS: atom_id res chain seq x y z
N MET A 1 -12.44 -5.80 6.29
CA MET A 1 -11.27 -6.35 5.55
C MET A 1 -10.01 -6.36 6.40
N SER A 2 -9.26 -7.45 6.45
CA SER A 2 -7.82 -7.41 6.75
C SER A 2 -7.11 -7.22 5.41
N ALA A 3 -6.26 -6.21 5.27
CA ALA A 3 -5.47 -6.01 4.07
C ALA A 3 -4.03 -5.69 4.45
N SER A 4 -3.13 -6.62 4.16
CA SER A 4 -1.72 -6.33 4.21
C SER A 4 -1.15 -5.90 2.89
N LYS A 5 -0.19 -4.99 2.97
CA LYS A 5 0.45 -4.32 1.87
C LYS A 5 1.94 -4.60 1.99
N SER A 6 2.66 -4.52 0.88
CA SER A 6 4.10 -4.30 0.85
C SER A 6 4.34 -3.50 -0.41
N VAL A 7 4.65 -2.21 -0.31
CA VAL A 7 4.81 -1.37 -1.50
C VAL A 7 6.27 -1.45 -1.94
N THR A 8 6.52 -1.81 -3.20
CA THR A 8 7.85 -1.75 -3.80
C THR A 8 7.85 -0.69 -4.90
N ALA A 9 8.60 0.40 -4.69
CA ALA A 9 8.79 1.44 -5.68
C ALA A 9 10.12 1.20 -6.39
N SER A 10 10.11 0.46 -7.49
CA SER A 10 11.34 0.15 -8.24
C SER A 10 11.61 1.24 -9.29
N TYR A 11 12.85 1.76 -9.31
CA TYR A 11 13.35 2.52 -10.46
C TYR A 11 14.09 1.59 -11.43
N ASN A 12 14.14 1.87 -12.73
CA ASN A 12 15.14 1.26 -13.62
C ASN A 12 15.95 2.35 -14.31
N SER A 13 17.18 2.56 -13.86
CA SER A 13 18.27 3.14 -14.65
C SER A 13 19.26 2.01 -14.92
N ALA A 14 19.88 1.99 -16.10
CA ALA A 14 20.51 0.84 -16.78
C ALA A 14 21.63 0.04 -16.05
N SER A 15 21.60 -0.14 -14.74
CA SER A 15 22.39 -1.18 -14.07
C SER A 15 21.90 -1.68 -12.70
N THR A 16 20.99 -1.04 -11.96
CA THR A 16 20.37 -1.64 -10.75
C THR A 16 19.14 -0.85 -10.33
N GLY A 17 17.95 -1.39 -10.49
CA GLY A 17 16.78 -0.79 -9.88
C GLY A 17 16.83 -0.89 -8.37
N SER A 18 16.64 0.21 -7.63
CA SER A 18 16.49 0.14 -6.18
C SER A 18 15.15 0.68 -5.71
N ASN A 19 14.72 0.19 -4.55
CA ASN A 19 13.46 0.56 -3.96
C ASN A 19 13.60 1.93 -3.30
N LEU A 20 12.78 2.90 -3.69
CA LEU A 20 12.80 4.23 -3.07
C LEU A 20 12.13 4.25 -1.69
N LEU A 21 11.27 3.28 -1.40
CA LEU A 21 10.63 3.17 -0.10
C LEU A 21 11.59 2.63 0.95
N GLN A 22 11.59 3.29 2.09
CA GLN A 22 12.21 2.78 3.31
C GLN A 22 11.25 1.81 3.99
N ASN A 23 11.80 0.75 4.59
CA ASN A 23 11.01 -0.29 5.26
C ASN A 23 9.84 -0.82 4.38
N PRO A 24 10.08 -1.23 3.11
CA PRO A 24 9.01 -1.56 2.16
C PRO A 24 8.23 -2.83 2.50
N GLY A 25 8.81 -3.67 3.37
CA GLY A 25 8.19 -4.89 3.90
C GLY A 25 7.73 -4.74 5.35
N PHE A 26 7.74 -3.54 5.94
CA PHE A 26 7.27 -3.29 7.31
C PHE A 26 8.06 -3.95 8.46
N GLU A 27 9.11 -4.71 8.18
CA GLU A 27 9.91 -5.45 9.17
C GLU A 27 10.58 -4.59 10.26
N SER A 28 10.61 -3.26 10.10
CA SER A 28 11.01 -2.30 11.14
C SER A 28 9.81 -1.62 11.83
N GLY A 29 8.66 -2.28 11.86
CA GLY A 29 7.40 -1.75 12.39
C GLY A 29 6.98 -0.47 11.67
N VAL A 30 6.54 0.53 12.43
CA VAL A 30 6.08 1.83 11.91
C VAL A 30 7.19 2.72 11.37
N THR A 31 8.46 2.31 11.46
CA THR A 31 9.58 3.15 11.01
C THR A 31 9.41 3.53 9.53
N ALA A 32 9.58 4.82 9.23
CA ALA A 32 9.38 5.46 7.92
C ALA A 32 7.94 5.48 7.37
N TRP A 33 6.96 4.97 8.13
CA TRP A 33 5.55 5.00 7.75
C TRP A 33 4.75 5.84 8.74
N THR A 34 3.93 6.76 8.23
CA THR A 34 2.92 7.44 9.03
C THR A 34 1.64 6.61 8.98
N GLN A 35 0.98 6.42 10.12
CA GLN A 35 -0.29 5.70 10.21
C GLN A 35 -1.36 6.58 10.88
N ALA A 36 -2.60 6.42 10.44
CA ALA A 36 -3.76 7.00 11.12
C ALA A 36 -4.95 6.06 11.00
N SER A 37 -5.61 5.80 12.13
CA SER A 37 -6.77 4.91 12.25
C SER A 37 -7.88 5.63 13.00
N SER A 38 -9.10 5.60 12.48
CA SER A 38 -10.27 6.11 13.21
C SER A 38 -10.66 5.22 14.40
N GLY A 39 -10.20 3.97 14.42
CA GLY A 39 -10.42 3.01 15.51
C GLY A 39 -9.27 2.97 16.54
N ASP A 40 -8.30 3.88 16.45
CA ASP A 40 -7.10 3.94 17.30
C ASP A 40 -6.26 2.64 17.29
N TYR A 41 -6.30 1.89 16.19
CA TYR A 41 -5.49 0.68 16.00
C TYR A 41 -4.08 0.99 15.48
N SER A 42 -3.12 0.13 15.82
CA SER A 42 -1.86 0.06 15.08
C SER A 42 -2.12 -0.63 13.74
N LEU A 43 -1.68 -0.01 12.65
CA LEU A 43 -1.91 -0.49 11.29
C LEU A 43 -0.70 -1.19 10.70
N ILE A 44 0.45 -1.16 11.37
CA ILE A 44 1.60 -1.99 11.06
C ILE A 44 1.85 -2.86 12.28
N VAL A 45 1.74 -4.18 12.10
CA VAL A 45 1.62 -5.15 13.20
C VAL A 45 2.45 -6.40 12.93
N ASN A 46 2.75 -7.14 14.00
CA ASN A 46 3.41 -8.45 13.98
C ASN A 46 2.72 -9.42 14.94
N ASP A 47 1.41 -9.55 14.83
CA ASP A 47 0.62 -10.49 15.63
C ASP A 47 0.49 -11.86 14.95
N ALA A 48 -0.27 -12.76 15.58
CA ALA A 48 -0.55 -14.10 15.07
C ALA A 48 -1.91 -14.20 14.34
N ASP A 49 -2.63 -13.08 14.16
CA ASP A 49 -3.99 -13.07 13.64
C ASP A 49 -4.01 -13.22 12.11
N ASN A 50 -2.95 -12.79 11.42
CA ASN A 50 -2.78 -12.97 9.98
C ASN A 50 -1.37 -13.43 9.63
N LEU A 51 -1.23 -14.09 8.49
CA LEU A 51 0.06 -14.54 7.98
C LEU A 51 0.68 -13.44 7.08
N PRO A 52 1.85 -12.89 7.43
CA PRO A 52 2.54 -11.93 6.58
C PRO A 52 2.95 -12.58 5.26
N HIS A 53 2.98 -11.81 4.17
CA HIS A 53 3.44 -12.28 2.86
C HIS A 53 4.90 -12.75 2.91
N ALA A 54 5.72 -12.00 3.65
CA ALA A 54 7.12 -12.28 3.91
C ALA A 54 7.49 -11.66 5.26
N GLY A 55 8.51 -12.21 5.92
CA GLY A 55 8.97 -11.68 7.21
C GLY A 55 7.97 -11.93 8.34
N SER A 56 7.86 -10.96 9.25
CA SER A 56 7.03 -11.03 10.45
C SER A 56 6.04 -9.88 10.57
N TYR A 57 6.23 -8.79 9.83
CA TYR A 57 5.37 -7.61 9.90
C TYR A 57 4.51 -7.48 8.65
N TYR A 58 3.36 -6.85 8.85
CA TYR A 58 2.38 -6.67 7.80
C TYR A 58 1.53 -5.43 8.13
N ALA A 59 0.90 -4.84 7.10
CA ALA A 59 -0.03 -3.74 7.32
C ALA A 59 -1.44 -4.31 7.57
N TRP A 60 -2.24 -3.74 8.45
CA TRP A 60 -3.62 -4.16 8.67
C TRP A 60 -4.52 -2.94 8.61
N LEU A 61 -5.33 -2.83 7.56
CA LEU A 61 -6.24 -1.71 7.34
C LEU A 61 -7.67 -2.22 7.16
N GLY A 62 -8.61 -1.60 7.85
CA GLY A 62 -10.00 -2.01 7.95
C GLY A 62 -10.19 -3.12 8.99
N GLY A 63 -11.24 -3.91 8.79
CA GLY A 63 -11.45 -5.14 9.60
C GLY A 63 -12.34 -4.93 10.81
N TYR A 64 -12.84 -3.70 10.96
CA TYR A 64 -13.80 -3.28 11.95
C TYR A 64 -14.84 -2.34 11.32
N SER A 65 -15.96 -2.15 12.00
CA SER A 65 -17.09 -1.38 11.46
C SER A 65 -16.77 0.11 11.35
N SER A 66 -17.12 0.71 10.21
CA SER A 66 -16.99 2.16 9.95
C SER A 66 -15.57 2.71 10.11
N GLY A 67 -14.55 1.87 9.87
CA GLY A 67 -13.14 2.26 9.93
C GLY A 67 -12.66 3.07 8.74
N THR A 68 -11.85 4.10 9.01
CA THR A 68 -11.02 4.79 8.03
C THR A 68 -9.58 4.74 8.49
N ASP A 69 -8.76 4.01 7.75
CA ASP A 69 -7.37 3.77 8.06
C ASP A 69 -6.49 4.21 6.89
N ARG A 70 -5.28 4.68 7.19
CA ARG A 70 -4.26 4.97 6.19
C ARG A 70 -2.86 4.72 6.73
N ILE A 71 -2.00 4.25 5.83
CA ILE A 71 -0.55 4.32 5.97
C ILE A 71 0.03 5.08 4.79
N GLU A 72 1.05 5.90 5.02
CA GLU A 72 1.69 6.70 3.98
C GLU A 72 3.19 6.85 4.23
N GLN A 73 3.94 7.03 3.14
CA GLN A 73 5.36 7.34 3.18
C GLN A 73 5.71 8.29 2.06
N SER A 74 6.38 9.40 2.40
CA SER A 74 6.85 10.35 1.39
C SER A 74 8.15 9.87 0.73
N VAL A 75 8.18 9.89 -0.60
CA VAL A 75 9.36 9.59 -1.42
C VAL A 75 9.57 10.67 -2.47
N THR A 76 10.82 10.95 -2.83
CA THR A 76 11.13 11.87 -3.93
C THR A 76 11.58 11.07 -5.15
N LEU A 77 10.85 11.20 -6.24
CA LEU A 77 11.21 10.58 -7.51
C LEU A 77 12.39 11.34 -8.13
N PRO A 78 13.52 10.69 -8.44
CA PRO A 78 14.63 11.35 -9.12
C PRO A 78 14.21 11.91 -10.49
N MET A 79 14.68 13.11 -10.83
CA MET A 79 14.31 13.76 -12.11
C MET A 79 14.85 13.01 -13.34
N ASN A 80 15.96 12.28 -13.18
CA ASN A 80 16.62 11.50 -14.23
C ASN A 80 16.12 10.05 -14.34
N VAL A 81 15.04 9.68 -13.64
CA VAL A 81 14.49 8.34 -13.74
C VAL A 81 13.87 8.11 -15.12
N SER A 82 14.23 7.00 -15.79
CA SER A 82 13.61 6.58 -17.05
C SER A 82 12.25 5.96 -16.82
N THR A 83 12.14 5.09 -15.81
CA THR A 83 10.88 4.50 -15.37
C THR A 83 10.82 4.41 -13.86
N ALA A 84 9.67 4.79 -13.30
CA ALA A 84 9.33 4.62 -11.91
C ALA A 84 8.00 3.89 -11.82
N THR A 85 7.97 2.79 -11.07
CA THR A 85 6.79 1.94 -10.95
C THR A 85 6.50 1.58 -9.51
N VAL A 86 5.23 1.39 -9.20
CA VAL A 86 4.74 0.89 -7.91
C VAL A 86 4.05 -0.44 -8.13
N ASP A 87 4.39 -1.45 -7.34
CA ASP A 87 3.57 -2.64 -7.15
C ASP A 87 3.48 -2.97 -5.65
N PHE A 88 2.54 -3.84 -5.30
CA PHE A 88 2.38 -4.30 -3.93
C PHE A 88 1.74 -5.69 -3.84
N TRP A 89 1.96 -6.37 -2.72
CA TRP A 89 1.21 -7.56 -2.35
C TRP A 89 -0.03 -7.17 -1.56
N TYR A 90 -1.13 -7.87 -1.77
CA TYR A 90 -2.34 -7.74 -0.96
C TYR A 90 -3.03 -9.07 -0.74
N GLU A 91 -3.72 -9.19 0.37
CA GLU A 91 -4.69 -10.24 0.66
C GLU A 91 -5.92 -9.56 1.23
N ILE A 92 -7.12 -9.91 0.75
CA ILE A 92 -8.36 -9.32 1.25
C ILE A 92 -9.24 -10.45 1.77
N TRP A 93 -9.55 -10.36 3.07
CA TRP A 93 -10.55 -11.21 3.70
C TRP A 93 -11.85 -10.44 3.94
N THR A 94 -12.97 -11.13 3.75
CA THR A 94 -14.32 -10.57 3.83
C THR A 94 -15.30 -11.63 4.33
N ALA A 95 -16.19 -11.25 5.25
CA ALA A 95 -17.32 -12.09 5.67
C ALA A 95 -18.58 -11.78 4.83
N GLU A 96 -18.53 -10.72 4.05
CA GLU A 96 -19.57 -10.23 3.18
C GLU A 96 -19.84 -11.23 2.06
N THR A 97 -21.12 -11.59 1.87
CA THR A 97 -21.53 -12.56 0.86
C THR A 97 -21.94 -11.93 -0.47
N SER A 98 -22.05 -10.59 -0.52
CA SER A 98 -22.40 -9.89 -1.75
C SER A 98 -21.26 -10.00 -2.77
N SER A 99 -21.62 -10.38 -3.99
CA SER A 99 -20.70 -10.47 -5.12
C SER A 99 -20.72 -9.24 -6.03
N SER A 100 -21.54 -8.22 -5.73
CA SER A 100 -21.71 -7.03 -6.57
C SER A 100 -21.67 -5.70 -5.81
N MET A 101 -21.80 -5.71 -4.48
CA MET A 101 -21.72 -4.50 -3.66
C MET A 101 -20.36 -4.40 -3.00
N ALA A 102 -19.65 -3.29 -3.27
CA ALA A 102 -18.43 -2.93 -2.58
C ALA A 102 -18.78 -2.24 -1.25
N ASN A 103 -18.65 -2.96 -0.14
CA ASN A 103 -18.99 -2.47 1.21
C ASN A 103 -17.81 -1.78 1.90
N ASP A 104 -16.62 -2.41 1.87
CA ASP A 104 -15.38 -1.70 2.20
C ASP A 104 -14.54 -1.49 0.94
N THR A 105 -13.67 -0.49 0.99
CA THR A 105 -12.80 -0.14 -0.13
C THR A 105 -11.40 0.15 0.36
N LEU A 106 -10.43 -0.20 -0.47
CA LEU A 106 -9.03 0.06 -0.26
C LEU A 106 -8.48 0.79 -1.47
N LYS A 107 -8.01 2.01 -1.28
CA LYS A 107 -7.43 2.83 -2.34
C LYS A 107 -5.92 2.88 -2.19
N VAL A 108 -5.23 2.80 -3.32
CA VAL A 108 -3.80 3.13 -3.40
C VAL A 108 -3.71 4.39 -4.23
N GLU A 109 -3.19 5.44 -3.63
CA GLU A 109 -3.27 6.80 -4.14
C GLU A 109 -1.90 7.46 -4.09
N LEU A 110 -1.72 8.49 -4.91
CA LEU A 110 -0.56 9.36 -4.90
C LEU A 110 -1.01 10.76 -4.54
N TYR A 111 -0.29 11.40 -3.64
CA TYR A 111 -0.46 12.78 -3.24
C TYR A 111 0.84 13.54 -3.51
N ASN A 112 0.73 14.84 -3.77
CA ASN A 112 1.91 15.71 -3.80
C ASN A 112 2.31 16.14 -2.38
N ALA A 113 3.47 16.81 -2.26
CA ALA A 113 3.97 17.35 -1.00
C ALA A 113 3.01 18.32 -0.27
N SER A 114 2.02 18.89 -0.97
CA SER A 114 1.00 19.77 -0.38
C SER A 114 -0.26 19.03 0.07
N GLY A 115 -0.27 17.69 0.01
CA GLY A 115 -1.44 16.87 0.38
C GLY A 115 -2.56 16.87 -0.65
N VAL A 116 -2.30 17.30 -1.89
CA VAL A 116 -3.29 17.23 -2.98
C VAL A 116 -3.17 15.89 -3.68
N LYS A 117 -4.29 15.17 -3.80
CA LYS A 117 -4.32 13.91 -4.55
C LYS A 117 -4.02 14.15 -6.02
N LEU A 118 -3.05 13.41 -6.54
CA LEU A 118 -2.66 13.40 -7.94
C LEU A 118 -3.35 12.27 -8.70
N SER A 119 -3.40 11.06 -8.12
CA SER A 119 -3.95 9.88 -8.78
C SER A 119 -4.44 8.84 -7.78
N THR A 120 -5.40 8.01 -8.22
CA THR A 120 -5.73 6.74 -7.58
C THR A 120 -5.22 5.63 -8.50
N LEU A 121 -4.18 4.92 -8.09
CA LEU A 121 -3.54 3.85 -8.86
C LEU A 121 -4.47 2.64 -8.98
N THR A 122 -5.16 2.29 -7.90
CA THR A 122 -6.19 1.24 -7.91
C THR A 122 -7.16 1.39 -6.74
N THR A 123 -8.35 0.81 -6.91
CA THR A 123 -9.34 0.62 -5.86
C THR A 123 -9.67 -0.87 -5.77
N LEU A 124 -9.46 -1.45 -4.60
CA LEU A 124 -9.85 -2.82 -4.25
C LEU A 124 -11.04 -2.76 -3.27
N SER A 125 -11.75 -3.87 -3.13
CA SER A 125 -12.90 -4.00 -2.21
C SER A 125 -13.08 -5.43 -1.74
N ASN A 126 -14.19 -5.74 -1.08
CA ASN A 126 -14.58 -7.10 -0.68
C ASN A 126 -14.74 -8.00 -1.90
N LEU A 127 -15.07 -7.42 -3.04
CA LEU A 127 -15.17 -8.12 -4.31
C LEU A 127 -13.79 -8.53 -4.87
N SER A 128 -12.70 -8.05 -4.26
CA SER A 128 -11.31 -8.40 -4.57
C SER A 128 -10.73 -9.42 -3.58
N ALA A 129 -11.57 -10.08 -2.79
CA ALA A 129 -11.15 -11.10 -1.84
C ALA A 129 -10.38 -12.24 -2.51
N SER A 130 -9.40 -12.78 -1.79
CA SER A 130 -8.52 -13.84 -2.25
C SER A 130 -8.31 -14.89 -1.16
N THR A 131 -7.88 -16.09 -1.53
CA THR A 131 -7.54 -17.17 -0.58
C THR A 131 -6.09 -17.11 -0.11
N GLY A 132 -5.43 -15.98 -0.33
CA GLY A 132 -4.00 -15.80 -0.11
C GLY A 132 -3.49 -14.54 -0.80
N TRP A 133 -2.19 -14.33 -0.68
CA TRP A 133 -1.50 -13.16 -1.21
C TRP A 133 -1.51 -13.07 -2.73
N VAL A 134 -1.87 -11.90 -3.23
CA VAL A 134 -1.90 -11.53 -4.65
C VAL A 134 -0.97 -10.36 -4.89
N LYS A 135 -0.13 -10.46 -5.91
CA LYS A 135 0.67 -9.34 -6.38
C LYS A 135 -0.18 -8.45 -7.27
N SER A 136 -0.17 -7.14 -7.04
CA SER A 136 -0.85 -6.16 -7.87
C SER A 136 -0.25 -6.10 -9.28
N ALA A 137 -0.96 -5.43 -10.19
CA ALA A 137 -0.34 -4.92 -11.40
C ALA A 137 0.81 -3.94 -11.07
N LEU A 138 1.69 -3.73 -12.05
CA LEU A 138 2.75 -2.73 -11.98
C LEU A 138 2.19 -1.38 -12.48
N PHE A 139 2.18 -0.37 -11.62
CA PHE A 139 1.64 0.96 -11.91
C PHE A 139 2.76 1.92 -12.29
N ASP A 140 2.72 2.49 -13.49
CA ASP A 140 3.68 3.49 -13.95
C ASP A 140 3.38 4.87 -13.35
N ILE A 141 4.37 5.43 -12.66
CA ILE A 141 4.31 6.74 -12.00
C ILE A 141 5.40 7.70 -12.54
N SER A 142 6.02 7.37 -13.68
CA SER A 142 7.13 8.12 -14.29
C SER A 142 6.74 9.55 -14.67
N ALA A 143 5.45 9.82 -14.87
CA ALA A 143 4.92 11.15 -15.12
C ALA A 143 5.19 12.14 -13.97
N TYR A 144 5.45 11.64 -12.77
CA TYR A 144 5.70 12.44 -11.56
C TYR A 144 7.19 12.59 -11.22
N LYS A 145 8.11 12.24 -12.14
CA LYS A 145 9.56 12.38 -11.92
C LYS A 145 9.93 13.79 -11.46
N GLY A 146 10.88 13.88 -10.52
CA GLY A 146 11.32 15.13 -9.91
C GLY A 146 10.38 15.68 -8.83
N GLN A 147 9.26 15.01 -8.54
CA GLN A 147 8.33 15.43 -7.48
C GLN A 147 8.52 14.60 -6.21
N SER A 148 8.22 15.21 -5.07
CA SER A 148 7.98 14.51 -3.81
C SER A 148 6.52 14.06 -3.75
N LEU A 149 6.32 12.76 -3.61
CA LEU A 149 5.03 12.10 -3.54
C LEU A 149 4.84 11.42 -2.20
N SER A 150 3.60 11.15 -1.81
CA SER A 150 3.22 10.21 -0.75
C SER A 150 2.09 9.30 -1.20
#